data_AF-A0A1T5EV50-F1
#
_entry.id   AF-A0A1T5EV50-F1
#
_cell.length_a   1.000
_cell.length_b   1.000
_cell.length_c   1.000
_cell.angle_alpha   90.00
_cell.angle_beta   90.00
_cell.angle_gamma   90.00
#
_symmetry.space_group_name_H-M   'P 1'
#
loop_
_entity.id
_entity.type
_entity.pdbx_description
1 polymer ?
#
loop_
_entity_poly.entity_id
_entity_poly.type
_entity_poly.pdbx_seq_one_letter_code
_entity_poly.pdbx_strand_id
1 'polypeptide(L)'
;MQNLYFLIWSEAIQRFWKHSSHTEWKWSVFTFVTWMNALNLYIIVLWLEYFDIYTIPKLHVNIFPGELLDRFTRFAITFAGPFAVINYFLIFFRNRYEKIVERYKVIKKNYFIIYSVSMIVGALLSTYLYGILTYYGS
;
A
#
# COMPACT_ATOMS: atom_id res chain seq x y z
N MET A 1 14.20 -19.95 -0.45
CA MET A 1 13.97 -18.65 0.23
C MET A 1 12.48 -18.34 0.23
N GLN A 2 11.93 -17.87 1.35
CA GLN A 2 10.52 -17.47 1.41
C GLN A 2 10.37 -16.07 0.80
N ASN A 3 9.43 -15.89 -0.12
CA ASN A 3 9.17 -14.59 -0.73
C ASN A 3 8.46 -13.68 0.28
N LEU A 4 9.09 -12.56 0.64
CA LEU A 4 8.61 -11.63 1.67
C LEU A 4 7.22 -11.07 1.35
N TYR A 5 6.92 -10.80 0.08
CA TYR A 5 5.60 -10.30 -0.36
C TYR A 5 4.49 -11.30 0.01
N PHE A 6 4.65 -12.57 -0.35
CA PHE A 6 3.65 -13.60 -0.01
C PHE A 6 3.60 -13.89 1.49
N LEU A 7 4.71 -13.66 2.21
CA LEU A 7 4.76 -13.81 3.66
C LEU A 7 3.92 -12.72 4.35
N ILE A 8 4.08 -11.46 3.96
CA ILE A 8 3.26 -10.33 4.45
C ILE A 8 1.78 -10.61 4.18
N TRP A 9 1.44 -11.04 2.97
CA TRP A 9 0.05 -11.38 2.61
C TRP A 9 -0.52 -12.52 3.44
N SER A 10 0.24 -13.62 3.58
CA SER A 10 -0.18 -14.77 4.38
C SER A 10 -0.48 -14.39 5.83
N GLU A 11 0.40 -13.58 6.44
CA GLU A 11 0.22 -13.11 7.81
C GLU A 11 -0.97 -12.15 7.94
N ALA A 12 -1.12 -11.20 7.00
CA ALA A 12 -2.23 -10.27 6.97
C ALA A 12 -3.57 -11.01 6.89
N ILE A 13 -3.70 -11.96 5.97
CA ILE A 13 -4.91 -12.77 5.80
C ILE A 13 -5.27 -13.51 7.09
N GLN A 14 -4.31 -14.20 7.71
CA GLN A 14 -4.54 -14.94 8.94
C GLN A 14 -5.00 -14.03 10.10
N ARG A 15 -4.43 -12.82 10.21
CA ARG A 15 -4.80 -11.85 11.24
C ARG A 15 -6.22 -11.31 11.05
N PHE A 16 -6.55 -10.88 9.83
CA PHE A 16 -7.88 -10.36 9.50
C PHE A 16 -8.95 -11.44 9.61
N TRP A 17 -8.64 -12.67 9.18
CA TRP A 17 -9.56 -13.81 9.33
C TRP A 17 -9.82 -14.13 10.80
N LYS A 18 -8.79 -14.16 11.66
CA LYS A 18 -8.95 -14.45 13.10
C LYS A 18 -9.81 -13.44 13.85
N HIS A 19 -9.81 -12.17 13.44
CA HIS A 19 -10.50 -11.08 14.14
C HIS A 19 -11.80 -10.65 13.45
N SER A 20 -12.19 -11.28 12.34
CA SER A 20 -13.41 -10.93 11.63
C SER A 20 -14.52 -11.94 11.95
N SER A 21 -15.64 -11.44 12.47
CA SER A 21 -16.90 -12.18 12.64
C SER A 21 -17.70 -12.29 11.34
N HIS A 22 -17.28 -11.63 10.26
CA HIS A 22 -18.06 -11.47 9.02
C HIS A 22 -17.28 -11.85 7.76
N THR A 23 -18.01 -12.14 6.68
CA THR A 23 -17.53 -12.56 5.35
C THR A 23 -16.63 -11.52 4.64
N GLU A 24 -16.52 -10.31 5.17
CA GLU A 24 -15.90 -9.14 4.51
C GLU A 24 -14.39 -9.02 4.69
N TRP A 25 -13.76 -9.88 5.51
CA TRP A 25 -12.33 -9.82 5.81
C TRP A 25 -11.43 -9.75 4.57
N LYS A 26 -11.87 -10.36 3.45
CA LYS A 26 -11.17 -10.34 2.16
C LYS A 26 -11.01 -8.92 1.63
N TRP A 27 -12.07 -8.13 1.67
CA TRP A 27 -12.05 -6.74 1.22
C TRP A 27 -11.24 -5.87 2.17
N SER A 28 -11.36 -6.09 3.48
CA SER A 28 -10.60 -5.33 4.48
C SER A 28 -9.09 -5.54 4.30
N VAL A 29 -8.63 -6.80 4.22
CA VAL A 29 -7.20 -7.10 4.04
C VAL A 29 -6.70 -6.66 2.67
N PHE A 30 -7.51 -6.84 1.62
CA PHE A 30 -7.17 -6.42 0.26
C PHE A 30 -6.93 -4.91 0.20
N THR A 31 -7.89 -4.12 0.68
CA THR A 31 -7.81 -2.67 0.69
C THR A 31 -6.62 -2.22 1.54
N PHE A 32 -6.48 -2.75 2.76
CA PHE A 32 -5.41 -2.34 3.66
C PHE A 32 -4.01 -2.57 3.08
N VAL A 33 -3.72 -3.79 2.61
CA VAL A 33 -2.40 -4.10 2.05
C VAL A 33 -2.15 -3.34 0.74
N THR A 34 -3.19 -3.08 -0.05
CA THR A 34 -3.09 -2.24 -1.25
C THR A 34 -2.68 -0.81 -0.89
N TRP A 35 -3.25 -0.22 0.15
CA TRP A 35 -2.83 1.09 0.65
C TRP A 35 -1.40 1.09 1.16
N MET A 36 -0.95 0.01 1.84
CA MET A 36 0.45 -0.08 2.28
C MET A 36 1.42 -0.12 1.10
N ASN A 37 1.08 -0.86 0.03
CA ASN A 37 1.87 -0.86 -1.21
C ASN A 37 1.84 0.52 -1.90
N ALA A 38 0.70 1.21 -1.89
CA ALA A 38 0.55 2.55 -2.45
C ALA A 38 1.44 3.57 -1.71
N LEU A 39 1.47 3.52 -0.37
CA LEU A 39 2.36 4.34 0.45
C LEU A 39 3.83 4.05 0.16
N ASN A 40 4.19 2.77 -0.02
CA ASN A 40 5.56 2.39 -0.40
C ASN A 40 5.97 3.06 -1.71
N LEU A 41 5.14 2.94 -2.76
CA LEU A 41 5.44 3.56 -4.05
C LEU A 41 5.45 5.08 -3.95
N TYR A 42 4.54 5.68 -3.19
CA TYR A 42 4.51 7.11 -2.94
C TYR A 42 5.83 7.60 -2.32
N ILE A 43 6.34 6.91 -1.30
CA ILE A 43 7.63 7.25 -0.68
C ILE A 43 8.74 7.24 -1.74
N ILE A 44 8.84 6.15 -2.52
CA ILE A 44 9.88 6.00 -3.54
C ILE A 44 9.79 7.14 -4.56
N VAL A 45 8.59 7.38 -5.10
CA VAL A 45 8.35 8.37 -6.14
C VAL A 45 8.60 9.79 -5.64
N LEU A 46 8.24 10.11 -4.40
CA LEU A 46 8.51 11.41 -3.78
C LEU A 46 10.01 11.69 -3.67
N TRP A 47 10.82 10.68 -3.35
CA TRP A 47 12.28 10.86 -3.34
C TRP A 47 12.86 10.93 -4.76
N LEU A 48 12.32 10.20 -5.72
CA LEU A 48 12.74 10.33 -7.13
C LEU A 48 12.42 11.72 -7.70
N GLU A 49 11.31 12.32 -7.29
CA GLU A 49 10.96 13.71 -7.65
C GLU A 49 11.92 14.70 -7.00
N TYR A 50 12.25 14.52 -5.72
CA TYR A 50 13.23 15.35 -5.03
C TYR A 50 14.60 15.39 -5.71
N PHE A 51 15.06 14.24 -6.23
CA PHE A 51 16.35 14.12 -6.94
C PHE A 51 16.26 14.47 -8.44
N ASP A 52 15.13 14.98 -8.91
CA ASP A 52 14.87 15.30 -10.33
C ASP A 52 15.08 14.09 -11.27
N ILE A 53 14.90 12.87 -10.76
CA ILE A 53 14.99 11.62 -11.53
C ILE A 53 13.65 11.30 -12.20
N TYR A 54 12.54 11.62 -11.54
CA TYR A 54 11.19 11.34 -12.04
C TYR A 54 10.20 12.39 -11.56
N THR A 55 9.51 13.05 -12.49
CA THR A 55 8.44 13.99 -12.15
C THR A 55 7.11 13.26 -12.00
N ILE A 56 6.39 13.51 -10.90
CA ILE A 56 5.07 12.92 -10.69
C ILE A 56 4.10 13.46 -11.74
N PRO A 57 3.45 12.59 -12.54
CA PRO A 57 2.47 13.05 -13.51
C PRO A 57 1.30 13.71 -12.77
N LYS A 58 1.05 14.99 -13.10
CA LYS A 58 -0.08 15.76 -12.59
C LYS A 58 -1.36 15.28 -13.28
N LEU A 59 -1.91 14.16 -12.81
CA LEU A 59 -3.17 13.62 -13.31
C LEU A 59 -4.33 14.56 -13.00
N HIS A 60 -4.79 15.38 -13.96
CA HIS A 60 -5.96 16.23 -13.76
C HIS A 60 -7.25 15.40 -13.79
N VAL A 61 -7.68 15.01 -12.60
CA VAL A 61 -8.96 14.36 -12.35
C VAL A 61 -9.85 15.36 -11.61
N ASN A 62 -10.94 15.78 -12.25
CA ASN A 62 -11.94 16.70 -11.68
C ASN A 62 -13.29 15.96 -11.69
N ILE A 63 -13.38 14.93 -10.84
CA ILE A 63 -14.54 14.04 -10.78
C ILE A 63 -15.50 14.49 -9.67
N PHE A 64 -14.97 15.10 -8.60
CA PHE A 64 -15.78 15.49 -7.45
C PHE A 64 -15.69 17.00 -7.18
N PRO A 65 -16.79 17.64 -6.75
CA PRO A 65 -16.75 19.03 -6.31
C PRO A 65 -16.02 19.13 -4.96
N GLY A 66 -14.70 19.30 -4.98
CA GLY A 66 -13.90 19.54 -3.79
C GLY A 66 -12.42 19.18 -3.95
N GLU A 67 -11.53 20.12 -3.63
CA GLU A 67 -10.08 19.99 -3.83
C GLU A 67 -9.46 18.81 -3.04
N LEU A 68 -9.93 18.56 -1.81
CA LEU A 68 -9.42 17.45 -0.99
C LEU A 68 -9.78 16.09 -1.60
N LEU A 69 -11.03 15.94 -2.04
CA LEU A 69 -11.53 14.67 -2.58
C LEU A 69 -10.87 14.38 -3.93
N ASP A 70 -10.70 15.40 -4.79
CA ASP A 70 -9.96 15.27 -6.03
C ASP A 70 -8.49 14.89 -5.82
N ARG A 71 -7.81 15.50 -4.83
CA ARG A 71 -6.42 15.12 -4.47
C ARG A 71 -6.34 13.67 -4.00
N PHE A 72 -7.28 13.24 -3.15
CA PHE A 72 -7.33 11.86 -2.67
C PHE A 72 -7.61 10.86 -3.80
N THR A 73 -8.59 11.15 -4.67
CA THR A 73 -8.92 10.30 -5.82
C THR A 73 -7.74 10.21 -6.78
N ARG A 74 -7.04 11.32 -7.04
CA ARG A 74 -5.81 11.32 -7.84
C ARG A 74 -4.75 10.41 -7.22
N PHE A 75 -4.50 10.54 -5.92
CA PHE A 75 -3.56 9.67 -5.21
C PHE A 75 -3.95 8.19 -5.33
N ALA A 76 -5.22 7.88 -5.08
CA ALA A 76 -5.73 6.51 -5.15
C ALA A 76 -5.56 5.91 -6.55
N ILE A 77 -5.85 6.66 -7.61
CA ILE A 77 -5.69 6.20 -9.00
C ILE A 77 -4.21 5.98 -9.32
N THR A 78 -3.35 6.97 -9.01
CA THR A 78 -1.91 6.92 -9.36
C THR A 78 -1.18 5.83 -8.60
N PHE A 79 -1.38 5.75 -7.29
CA PHE A 79 -0.56 4.90 -6.42
C PHE A 79 -1.28 3.61 -6.01
N ALA A 80 -2.56 3.65 -5.65
CA ALA A 80 -3.27 2.44 -5.20
C ALA A 80 -3.82 1.60 -6.37
N GLY A 81 -4.23 2.23 -7.47
CA GLY A 81 -4.83 1.57 -8.64
C GLY A 81 -3.97 0.42 -9.22
N PRO A 82 -2.69 0.65 -9.56
CA PRO A 82 -1.82 -0.41 -10.08
C PRO A 82 -1.70 -1.59 -9.11
N PHE A 83 -1.55 -1.32 -7.81
CA PHE A 83 -1.46 -2.39 -6.81
C PHE A 83 -2.78 -3.10 -6.57
N ALA A 84 -3.92 -2.42 -6.68
CA ALA A 84 -5.22 -3.09 -6.59
C ALA A 84 -5.33 -4.19 -7.66
N VAL A 85 -4.94 -3.87 -8.90
CA VAL A 85 -4.92 -4.83 -10.02
C VAL A 85 -3.93 -5.97 -9.74
N ILE A 86 -2.68 -5.64 -9.41
CA ILE A 86 -1.63 -6.65 -9.15
C ILE A 86 -2.02 -7.56 -7.98
N ASN A 87 -2.45 -6.99 -6.86
CA ASN A 87 -2.83 -7.74 -5.66
C ASN A 87 -4.03 -8.64 -5.94
N TYR A 88 -5.01 -8.17 -6.73
CA TYR A 88 -6.14 -9.00 -7.11
C TYR A 88 -5.69 -10.25 -7.86
N PHE A 89 -4.87 -10.10 -8.91
CA PHE A 89 -4.40 -11.23 -9.71
C PHE A 89 -3.41 -12.17 -8.99
N LEU A 90 -2.57 -11.61 -8.12
CA LEU A 90 -1.57 -12.41 -7.41
C LEU A 90 -2.15 -13.15 -6.20
N ILE A 91 -3.12 -12.55 -5.50
CA ILE A 91 -3.59 -13.05 -4.21
C ILE A 91 -5.00 -13.60 -4.30
N PHE A 92 -5.96 -12.88 -4.86
CA PHE A 92 -7.38 -13.25 -4.75
C PHE A 92 -7.92 -14.01 -5.97
N PHE A 93 -7.34 -13.81 -7.15
CA PHE A 93 -7.78 -14.48 -8.38
C PHE A 93 -7.75 -15.99 -8.21
N ARG A 94 -8.87 -16.65 -8.51
CA ARG A 94 -9.07 -18.10 -8.34
C ARG A 94 -8.72 -18.61 -6.92
N ASN A 95 -9.03 -17.82 -5.89
CA ASN A 95 -8.81 -18.17 -4.48
C ASN A 95 -7.36 -18.54 -4.15
N ARG A 96 -6.37 -17.96 -4.86
CA ARG A 96 -4.94 -18.24 -4.62
C ARG A 96 -4.49 -17.97 -3.19
N TYR A 97 -5.18 -17.10 -2.47
CA TYR A 97 -4.93 -16.75 -1.07
C TYR A 97 -4.92 -18.00 -0.17
N GLU A 98 -5.75 -19.01 -0.45
CA GLU A 98 -5.80 -20.26 0.33
C GLU A 98 -4.48 -21.01 0.23
N LYS A 99 -3.96 -21.15 -0.99
CA LYS A 99 -2.66 -21.77 -1.27
C LYS A 99 -1.51 -20.98 -0.65
N ILE A 100 -1.63 -19.65 -0.61
CA ILE A 100 -0.62 -18.77 0.00
C ILE A 100 -0.59 -18.98 1.51
N VAL A 101 -1.74 -18.97 2.18
CA VAL A 101 -1.86 -19.20 3.62
C VAL A 101 -1.37 -20.60 4.01
N GLU A 102 -1.70 -21.62 3.21
CA GLU A 102 -1.23 -22.98 3.44
C GLU A 102 0.29 -23.12 3.28
N ARG A 103 0.86 -22.54 2.22
CA ARG A 103 2.30 -22.60 1.94
C ARG A 103 3.14 -21.80 2.93
N TYR A 104 2.63 -20.65 3.36
CA TYR A 104 3.32 -19.71 4.25
C TYR A 104 2.65 -19.67 5.62
N LYS A 105 2.32 -20.83 6.22
CA LYS A 105 1.77 -20.89 7.59
C LYS A 105 2.69 -20.12 8.55
N VAL A 106 2.27 -18.93 8.98
CA VAL A 106 3.07 -18.05 9.81
C VAL A 106 2.64 -18.27 11.25
N ILE A 107 3.44 -19.01 12.01
CA ILE A 107 3.04 -19.44 13.35
C ILE A 107 3.15 -18.30 14.39
N LYS A 108 3.96 -17.25 14.19
CA LYS A 108 4.18 -16.23 15.25
C LYS A 108 5.00 -14.97 14.88
N LYS A 109 5.03 -14.56 13.61
CA LYS A 109 5.84 -13.38 13.20
C LYS A 109 4.96 -12.13 13.04
N ASN A 110 5.57 -10.95 13.13
CA ASN A 110 4.92 -9.63 13.06
C ASN A 110 5.29 -8.87 11.78
N TYR A 111 5.60 -9.56 10.68
CA TYR A 111 6.07 -8.90 9.45
C TYR A 111 5.01 -7.97 8.87
N PHE A 112 3.75 -8.39 8.88
CA PHE A 112 2.66 -7.53 8.40
C PHE A 112 2.55 -6.26 9.23
N ILE A 113 2.64 -6.35 10.57
CA ILE A 113 2.58 -5.18 11.45
C ILE A 113 3.78 -4.27 11.21
N ILE A 114 5.00 -4.83 11.24
CA ILE A 114 6.23 -4.06 11.03
C ILE A 114 6.18 -3.36 9.68
N TYR A 115 5.84 -4.07 8.61
CA TYR A 115 5.69 -3.50 7.28
C TYR A 115 4.69 -2.33 7.27
N SER A 116 3.50 -2.53 7.84
CA SER A 116 2.44 -1.52 7.82
C SER A 116 2.83 -0.26 8.61
N VAL A 117 3.40 -0.44 9.79
CA VAL A 117 3.89 0.68 10.62
C VAL A 117 5.03 1.41 9.92
N SER A 118 5.98 0.67 9.33
CA SER A 118 7.09 1.27 8.57
C SER A 118 6.60 2.08 7.38
N MET A 119 5.56 1.64 6.66
CA MET A 119 5.01 2.41 5.53
C MET A 119 4.31 3.69 5.99
N ILE A 120 3.52 3.63 7.07
CA ILE A 120 2.84 4.81 7.62
C ILE A 120 3.85 5.84 8.13
N VAL A 121 4.78 5.40 9.00
CA VAL A 121 5.81 6.28 9.56
C VAL A 121 6.72 6.80 8.46
N GLY A 122 7.13 5.94 7.53
CA GLY A 122 7.98 6.30 6.40
C GLY A 122 7.34 7.35 5.49
N ALA A 123 6.04 7.24 5.22
CA ALA A 123 5.32 8.21 4.39
C ALA A 123 5.20 9.58 5.07
N LEU A 124 4.88 9.60 6.38
CA LEU A 124 4.82 10.83 7.16
C LEU A 124 6.18 11.53 7.24
N LEU A 125 7.23 10.79 7.58
CA LEU A 125 8.59 11.34 7.66
C LEU A 125 9.08 11.82 6.30
N SER A 126 8.86 11.04 5.23
CA SER A 126 9.29 11.43 3.87
C SER A 126 8.59 12.69 3.41
N THR A 127 7.28 12.81 3.64
CA THR A 127 6.51 14.00 3.26
C THR A 127 6.98 15.23 4.04
N TYR A 128 7.22 15.09 5.34
CA TYR A 128 7.72 16.18 6.19
C TYR A 128 9.12 16.64 5.75
N LEU A 129 10.04 15.69 5.56
CA LEU A 129 11.40 16.00 5.11
C LEU A 129 11.42 16.62 3.72
N TYR A 130 10.63 16.08 2.79
CA TYR A 130 10.48 16.66 1.45
C TYR A 130 10.01 18.11 1.51
N GLY A 131 8.99 18.41 2.32
CA GLY A 131 8.50 19.77 2.52
C GLY A 131 9.59 20.72 3.05
N ILE A 132 10.36 20.29 4.05
CA ILE A 132 11.49 21.07 4.58
C ILE A 132 12.56 21.30 3.50
N LEU A 133 13.01 20.22 2.85
CA LEU A 133 14.13 20.29 1.91
C LEU A 133 13.79 21.10 0.67
N THR A 134 12.55 21.03 0.19
CA THR A 134 12.08 21.85 -0.94
C THR A 134 11.85 23.31 -0.57
N TYR A 135 11.43 23.61 0.67
CA TYR A 135 11.19 24.99 1.12
C TYR A 135 12.47 25.74 1.47
N TYR A 136 13.45 25.08 2.10
CA TYR A 136 14.73 25.69 2.48
C TYR A 136 15.84 25.50 1.43
N GLY A 137 15.63 24.63 0.44
CA GLY A 137 16.59 24.33 -0.63
C GLY A 137 16.40 25.13 -1.92
N SER A 138 15.34 25.95 -2.02
CA SER A 138 15.08 26.91 -3.11
C SER A 138 15.57 28.30 -2.76
#